data_AF-A0A364L7C5-F1
#
_entry.id   AF-A0A364L7C5-F1
#
_cell.length_a   1.000
_cell.length_b   1.000
_cell.length_c   1.000
_cell.angle_alpha   90.00
_cell.angle_beta   90.00
_cell.angle_gamma   90.00
#
_symmetry.space_group_name_H-M   'P 1'
#
loop_
_entity.id
_entity.type
_entity.pdbx_description
1 polymer ?
#
loop_
_entity_poly.entity_id
_entity_poly.type
_entity_poly.pdbx_seq_one_letter_code
_entity_poly.pdbx_strand_id
1 'polypeptide(L)'
;MASTFTIPFDNPRNTKTDVPVTCPPISSDNNISKDQLLAFPAFKTWLSSLHKSLAEQTSSTHEFHNAPYKLRKIDIQAVDYFGAGRLGFIKMKADVSNDSGESLPGSILLRGGSVAMLLILQSDDVPPTSEKDKYVIMTVQPRIPAGTLKFAEIPAGMLDDSGTFAGGAAKEIHEETGLSIPQDELIDMTALASASSRVTSPSSSVEDDYLQKAVYPSPGGSDEFIPVFLCQKRMPRKEIEAMQGRLTGNRNEREKITLKIVRLADLWKEGLRDGKTLAAWALYEGLRKEGRI
;
A
#
# COMPACT_ATOMS: atom_id res chain seq x y z
N MET A 1 -8.56 -27.82 20.17
CA MET A 1 -9.78 -27.02 19.88
C MET A 1 -9.36 -25.70 19.27
N ALA A 2 -10.16 -25.15 18.35
CA ALA A 2 -9.99 -23.77 17.89
C ALA A 2 -10.16 -22.82 19.07
N SER A 3 -9.31 -21.80 19.19
CA SER A 3 -9.50 -20.72 20.17
C SER A 3 -10.50 -19.71 19.63
N THR A 4 -11.30 -19.13 20.52
CA THR A 4 -12.29 -18.11 20.17
C THR A 4 -12.24 -16.96 21.16
N PHE A 5 -12.47 -15.75 20.66
CA PHE A 5 -12.66 -14.55 21.46
C PHE A 5 -13.59 -13.58 20.73
N THR A 6 -14.05 -12.54 21.41
CA THR A 6 -14.80 -11.45 20.77
C THR A 6 -13.97 -10.19 20.67
N ILE A 7 -14.22 -9.39 19.64
CA ILE A 7 -13.70 -8.03 19.52
C ILE A 7 -14.85 -7.02 19.52
N PRO A 8 -14.65 -5.83 20.10
CA PRO A 8 -15.66 -4.78 20.03
C PRO A 8 -15.79 -4.29 18.58
N PHE A 9 -17.04 -4.19 18.11
CA PHE A 9 -17.37 -3.59 16.82
C PHE A 9 -18.74 -2.93 16.95
N ASP A 10 -18.75 -1.61 17.13
CA ASP A 10 -20.00 -0.87 17.19
C ASP A 10 -20.69 -1.01 15.84
N ASN A 11 -21.97 -1.41 15.80
CA ASN A 11 -22.70 -1.36 14.55
C ASN A 11 -22.99 0.12 14.22
N PRO A 12 -23.02 0.52 12.94
CA PRO A 12 -23.52 1.81 12.46
C PRO A 12 -24.74 2.43 13.15
N ARG A 13 -25.63 1.60 13.72
CA ARG A 13 -26.80 2.05 14.48
C ARG A 13 -26.55 2.23 15.99
N ASN A 14 -25.29 2.37 16.41
CA ASN A 14 -24.83 2.48 17.81
C ASN A 14 -25.27 1.33 18.72
N THR A 15 -25.53 0.15 18.17
CA THR A 15 -25.66 -1.06 18.99
C THR A 15 -24.27 -1.64 19.19
N LYS A 16 -23.78 -1.62 20.43
CA LYS A 16 -22.54 -2.31 20.81
C LYS A 16 -22.69 -3.79 20.48
N THR A 17 -21.92 -4.26 19.51
CA THR A 17 -21.88 -5.66 19.13
C THR A 17 -20.48 -6.20 19.28
N ASP A 18 -20.38 -7.38 19.85
CA ASP A 18 -19.15 -8.14 19.91
C ASP A 18 -19.09 -9.05 18.69
N VAL A 19 -18.04 -8.92 17.88
CA VAL A 19 -17.83 -9.79 16.72
C VAL A 19 -17.02 -11.00 17.16
N PRO A 20 -17.53 -12.24 16.98
CA PRO A 20 -16.76 -13.44 17.26
C PRO A 20 -15.60 -13.58 16.27
N VAL A 21 -14.44 -13.88 16.83
CA VAL A 21 -13.21 -14.23 16.12
C VAL A 21 -12.86 -15.67 16.46
N THR A 22 -12.66 -16.48 15.43
CA THR A 22 -12.17 -17.85 15.54
C THR A 22 -10.74 -17.91 15.03
N CYS A 23 -9.90 -18.65 15.75
CA CYS A 23 -8.49 -18.85 15.41
C CYS A 23 -8.19 -20.34 15.21
N PRO A 24 -7.17 -20.68 14.41
CA PRO A 24 -6.78 -22.07 14.22
C PRO A 24 -6.35 -22.71 15.55
N PRO A 25 -6.40 -24.05 15.68
CA PRO A 25 -6.05 -24.73 16.93
C PRO A 25 -4.64 -24.38 17.45
N ILE A 26 -4.52 -24.28 18.77
CA ILE A 26 -3.32 -23.85 19.53
C ILE A 26 -2.06 -24.69 19.23
N SER A 27 -2.19 -25.88 18.66
CA SER A 27 -1.07 -26.75 18.29
C SER A 27 -0.34 -26.32 17.00
N SER A 28 -0.62 -25.14 16.48
CA SER A 28 0.04 -24.57 15.30
C SER A 28 0.82 -23.32 15.71
N ASP A 29 2.01 -23.11 15.13
CA ASP A 29 2.83 -21.89 15.27
C ASP A 29 2.13 -20.60 14.76
N ASN A 30 0.83 -20.69 14.46
CA ASN A 30 -0.03 -19.68 13.84
C ASN A 30 -1.06 -19.09 14.83
N ASN A 31 -0.90 -19.31 16.14
CA ASN A 31 -1.84 -18.77 17.13
C ASN A 31 -1.64 -17.26 17.32
N ILE A 32 -2.72 -16.52 17.55
CA ILE A 32 -2.72 -15.07 17.79
C ILE A 32 -3.69 -14.74 18.94
N SER A 33 -3.25 -13.91 19.88
CA SER A 33 -4.11 -13.43 20.95
C SER A 33 -5.02 -12.28 20.49
N LYS A 34 -6.09 -12.03 21.24
CA LYS A 34 -6.96 -10.85 21.03
C LYS A 34 -6.14 -9.56 21.03
N ASP A 35 -5.22 -9.41 21.98
CA ASP A 35 -4.41 -8.20 22.12
C ASP A 35 -3.43 -8.03 20.96
N GLN A 36 -2.83 -9.12 20.48
CA GLN A 36 -1.96 -9.08 19.29
C GLN A 36 -2.74 -8.67 18.03
N LEU A 37 -3.94 -9.22 17.83
CA LEU A 37 -4.80 -8.87 16.69
C LEU A 37 -5.22 -7.39 16.74
N LEU A 38 -5.67 -6.93 17.90
CA LEU A 38 -6.09 -5.53 18.10
C LEU A 38 -4.91 -4.55 18.07
N ALA A 39 -3.69 -5.00 18.40
CA ALA A 39 -2.47 -4.20 18.26
C ALA A 39 -1.96 -4.12 16.82
N PHE A 40 -2.35 -5.06 15.94
CA PHE A 40 -1.87 -5.13 14.56
C PHE A 40 -2.37 -3.94 13.72
N PRO A 41 -1.48 -3.08 13.17
CA PRO A 41 -1.87 -1.88 12.42
C PRO A 41 -2.78 -2.16 11.22
N ALA A 42 -2.46 -3.19 10.42
CA ALA A 42 -3.26 -3.56 9.25
C ALA A 42 -4.69 -3.94 9.66
N PHE A 43 -4.84 -4.73 10.73
CA PHE A 43 -6.16 -5.09 11.26
C PHE A 43 -6.94 -3.88 11.76
N LYS A 44 -6.30 -2.99 12.53
CA LYS A 44 -6.93 -1.75 13.02
C LYS A 44 -7.43 -0.87 11.88
N THR A 45 -6.59 -0.65 10.87
CA THR A 45 -6.93 0.17 9.70
C THR A 45 -8.11 -0.44 8.94
N TRP A 46 -8.02 -1.74 8.60
CA TRP A 46 -9.08 -2.45 7.91
C TRP A 46 -10.41 -2.40 8.70
N LEU A 47 -10.39 -2.71 9.99
CA LEU A 47 -11.59 -2.73 10.83
C LEU A 47 -12.22 -1.35 10.93
N SER A 48 -11.41 -0.29 11.06
CA SER A 48 -11.89 1.09 11.15
C SER A 48 -12.51 1.57 9.83
N SER A 49 -11.86 1.30 8.69
CA SER A 49 -12.38 1.66 7.37
C SER A 49 -13.66 0.90 7.05
N LEU A 50 -13.71 -0.42 7.33
CA LEU A 50 -14.92 -1.22 7.16
C LEU A 50 -16.06 -0.72 8.05
N HIS A 51 -15.78 -0.38 9.31
CA HIS A 51 -16.78 0.19 10.22
C HIS A 51 -17.41 1.47 9.66
N LYS A 52 -16.59 2.40 9.18
CA LYS A 52 -17.05 3.67 8.58
C LYS A 52 -17.86 3.42 7.31
N SER A 53 -17.37 2.57 6.40
CA SER A 53 -18.08 2.20 5.16
C SER A 53 -19.44 1.56 5.45
N LEU A 54 -19.51 0.60 6.37
CA LEU A 54 -20.78 -0.01 6.76
C LEU A 54 -21.77 1.03 7.34
N ALA A 55 -21.27 2.13 7.92
CA ALA A 55 -22.10 3.17 8.48
C ALA A 55 -22.80 4.06 7.46
N GLU A 56 -22.27 4.15 6.25
CA GLU A 56 -22.87 4.93 5.15
C GLU A 56 -24.23 4.36 4.73
N GLN A 57 -24.45 3.06 4.94
CA GLN A 57 -25.73 2.37 4.71
C GLN A 57 -26.88 2.91 5.57
N THR A 58 -26.61 3.71 6.61
CA THR A 58 -27.65 4.39 7.39
C THR A 58 -28.36 5.49 6.60
N SER A 59 -27.72 6.03 5.56
CA SER A 59 -28.35 6.99 4.65
C SER A 59 -29.44 6.31 3.83
N SER A 60 -30.61 6.96 3.73
CA SER A 60 -31.75 6.46 2.94
C SER A 60 -31.48 6.40 1.44
N THR A 61 -30.44 7.08 0.95
CA THR A 61 -30.03 7.08 -0.46
C THR A 61 -28.94 6.06 -0.78
N HIS A 62 -28.39 5.40 0.24
CA HIS A 62 -27.33 4.41 0.04
C HIS A 62 -27.91 3.14 -0.61
N GLU A 63 -27.18 2.54 -1.56
CA GLU A 63 -27.62 1.37 -2.33
C GLU A 63 -28.10 0.21 -1.43
N PHE A 64 -27.34 -0.07 -0.36
CA PHE A 64 -27.66 -1.13 0.62
C PHE A 64 -28.55 -0.69 1.80
N HIS A 65 -29.20 0.48 1.75
CA HIS A 65 -30.00 0.99 2.89
C HIS A 65 -31.09 0.01 3.35
N ASN A 66 -31.83 -0.57 2.40
CA ASN A 66 -32.96 -1.45 2.67
C ASN A 66 -32.55 -2.82 3.24
N ALA A 67 -31.34 -3.28 2.91
CA ALA A 67 -30.81 -4.59 3.32
C ALA A 67 -29.32 -4.45 3.71
N PRO A 68 -29.02 -3.79 4.84
CA PRO A 68 -27.66 -3.40 5.18
C PRO A 68 -26.80 -4.62 5.55
N TYR A 69 -25.57 -4.63 5.04
CA TYR A 69 -24.56 -5.60 5.40
C TYR A 69 -24.00 -5.35 6.80
N LYS A 70 -23.60 -6.43 7.47
CA LYS A 70 -23.00 -6.42 8.80
C LYS A 70 -21.79 -7.34 8.83
N LEU A 71 -20.73 -6.94 9.53
CA LEU A 71 -19.67 -7.86 9.91
C LEU A 71 -20.19 -8.78 11.02
N ARG A 72 -20.33 -10.07 10.72
CA ARG A 72 -20.90 -11.06 11.65
C ARG A 72 -19.84 -11.89 12.36
N LYS A 73 -18.72 -12.17 11.70
CA LYS A 73 -17.68 -13.07 12.19
C LYS A 73 -16.36 -12.82 11.46
N ILE A 74 -15.25 -13.12 12.13
CA ILE A 74 -13.93 -13.23 11.51
C ILE A 74 -13.35 -14.61 11.79
N ASP A 75 -12.90 -15.30 10.75
CA ASP A 75 -12.14 -16.55 10.82
C ASP A 75 -10.69 -16.28 10.45
N ILE A 76 -9.77 -16.31 11.43
CA ILE A 76 -8.33 -16.30 11.16
C ILE A 76 -7.93 -17.66 10.61
N GLN A 77 -7.26 -17.67 9.45
CA GLN A 77 -6.88 -18.88 8.74
C GLN A 77 -5.39 -19.17 8.89
N ALA A 78 -4.54 -18.14 8.82
CA ALA A 78 -3.10 -18.26 9.01
C ALA A 78 -2.52 -16.94 9.51
N VAL A 79 -1.37 -17.03 10.19
CA VAL A 79 -0.62 -15.89 10.71
C VAL A 79 0.85 -16.14 10.44
N ASP A 80 1.51 -15.16 9.82
CA ASP A 80 2.94 -15.19 9.59
C ASP A 80 3.64 -14.27 10.59
N TYR A 81 4.61 -14.81 11.32
CA TYR A 81 5.50 -14.05 12.20
C TYR A 81 6.86 -13.85 11.54
N PHE A 82 7.36 -12.62 11.57
CA PHE A 82 8.68 -12.25 11.07
C PHE A 82 9.65 -12.03 12.24
N GLY A 83 10.94 -12.24 11.99
CA GLY A 83 12.02 -11.89 12.92
C GLY A 83 11.74 -12.29 14.37
N ALA A 84 11.96 -11.38 15.30
CA ALA A 84 11.79 -11.55 16.75
C ALA A 84 10.31 -11.71 17.20
N GLY A 85 9.50 -12.51 16.52
CA GLY A 85 8.09 -12.73 16.82
C GLY A 85 7.18 -11.56 16.44
N ARG A 86 7.62 -10.68 15.53
CA ARG A 86 6.80 -9.56 15.06
C ARG A 86 5.71 -10.09 14.15
N LEU A 87 4.47 -9.72 14.42
CA LEU A 87 3.33 -10.08 13.57
C LEU A 87 3.50 -9.46 12.18
N GLY A 88 3.52 -10.31 11.15
CA GLY A 88 3.79 -9.93 9.77
C GLY A 88 2.52 -9.87 8.94
N PHE A 89 1.95 -11.02 8.61
CA PHE A 89 0.75 -11.13 7.78
C PHE A 89 -0.35 -11.94 8.47
N ILE A 90 -1.61 -11.65 8.13
CA ILE A 90 -2.76 -12.45 8.56
C ILE A 90 -3.59 -12.82 7.34
N LYS A 91 -3.83 -14.11 7.13
CA LYS A 91 -4.89 -14.58 6.23
C LYS A 91 -6.16 -14.78 7.04
N MET A 92 -7.25 -14.14 6.64
CA MET A 92 -8.54 -14.29 7.31
C MET A 92 -9.73 -14.34 6.33
N LYS A 93 -10.87 -14.77 6.84
CA LYS A 93 -12.17 -14.66 6.20
C LYS A 93 -13.11 -13.83 7.07
N ALA A 94 -13.64 -12.73 6.54
CA ALA A 94 -14.72 -11.98 7.16
C ALA A 94 -16.08 -12.47 6.64
N ASP A 95 -17.02 -12.72 7.54
CA ASP A 95 -18.44 -12.90 7.19
C ASP A 95 -19.10 -11.53 7.18
N VAL A 96 -19.34 -11.02 5.98
CA VAL A 96 -20.10 -9.79 5.75
C VAL A 96 -21.37 -10.16 5.01
N SER A 97 -22.50 -10.11 5.72
CA SER A 97 -23.79 -10.54 5.19
C SER A 97 -24.93 -9.69 5.72
N ASN A 98 -26.02 -9.59 4.97
CA ASN A 98 -27.23 -8.89 5.38
C ASN A 98 -28.27 -9.86 5.97
N ASP A 99 -29.38 -9.35 6.50
CA ASP A 99 -30.43 -10.19 7.11
C ASP A 99 -31.33 -10.86 6.06
N SER A 100 -31.13 -10.54 4.77
CA SER A 100 -31.82 -11.15 3.62
C SER A 100 -31.12 -12.41 3.10
N GLY A 101 -29.99 -12.79 3.70
CA GLY A 101 -29.23 -14.00 3.35
C GLY A 101 -28.16 -13.80 2.27
N GLU A 102 -27.91 -12.55 1.84
CA GLU A 102 -26.84 -12.23 0.90
C GLU A 102 -25.51 -12.04 1.63
N SER A 103 -24.41 -12.41 0.98
CA SER A 103 -23.06 -12.30 1.54
C SER A 103 -22.07 -11.75 0.53
N LEU A 104 -21.08 -11.00 1.02
CA LEU A 104 -19.99 -10.46 0.23
C LEU A 104 -18.73 -11.33 0.34
N PRO A 105 -17.87 -11.37 -0.69
CA PRO A 105 -16.56 -12.01 -0.58
C PRO A 105 -15.72 -11.36 0.53
N GLY A 106 -15.26 -12.17 1.48
CA GLY A 106 -14.49 -11.68 2.63
C GLY A 106 -13.14 -12.35 2.82
N SER A 107 -12.55 -12.94 1.76
CA SER A 107 -11.23 -13.57 1.82
C SER A 107 -10.13 -12.51 1.76
N ILE A 108 -9.41 -12.28 2.85
CA ILE A 108 -8.52 -11.12 3.01
C ILE A 108 -7.12 -11.58 3.42
N LEU A 109 -6.09 -11.04 2.78
CA LEU A 109 -4.72 -11.04 3.25
C LEU A 109 -4.42 -9.67 3.85
N LEU A 110 -4.28 -9.60 5.17
CA LEU A 110 -3.81 -8.41 5.85
C LEU A 110 -2.30 -8.37 5.83
N ARG A 111 -1.75 -7.42 5.10
CA ARG A 111 -0.32 -7.11 5.04
C ARG A 111 0.01 -5.67 5.39
N GLY A 112 -0.97 -4.77 5.41
CA GLY A 112 -0.80 -3.37 5.72
C GLY A 112 -0.26 -2.54 4.56
N GLY A 113 -0.01 -1.26 4.84
CA GLY A 113 0.44 -0.30 3.85
C GLY A 113 1.93 -0.42 3.50
N SER A 114 2.25 -0.03 2.28
CA SER A 114 3.61 0.14 1.77
C SER A 114 3.75 1.53 1.14
N VAL A 115 4.94 1.88 0.66
CA VAL A 115 5.20 3.12 -0.11
C VAL A 115 5.91 2.78 -1.40
N ALA A 116 5.70 3.59 -2.43
CA ALA A 116 6.38 3.45 -3.72
C ALA A 116 7.00 4.77 -4.18
N MET A 117 8.14 4.67 -4.85
CA MET A 117 8.99 5.81 -5.16
C MET A 117 9.29 5.96 -6.65
N LEU A 118 8.79 7.03 -7.26
CA LEU A 118 9.25 7.47 -8.57
C LEU A 118 10.49 8.36 -8.39
N LEU A 119 11.67 7.76 -8.52
CA LEU A 119 12.95 8.46 -8.44
C LEU A 119 13.42 8.84 -9.84
N ILE A 120 13.28 10.12 -10.20
CA ILE A 120 13.73 10.67 -11.48
C ILE A 120 15.11 11.28 -11.31
N LEU A 121 16.05 10.86 -12.14
CA LEU A 121 17.40 11.39 -12.24
C LEU A 121 17.55 12.19 -13.53
N GLN A 122 18.23 13.33 -13.45
CA GLN A 122 18.63 14.12 -14.60
C GLN A 122 20.09 14.53 -14.43
N SER A 123 20.86 14.51 -15.52
CA SER A 123 22.27 14.87 -15.45
C SER A 123 22.47 16.39 -15.27
N ASP A 124 23.50 16.78 -14.53
CA ASP A 124 23.87 18.19 -14.36
C ASP A 124 24.25 18.90 -15.67
N ASP A 125 24.71 18.15 -16.66
CA ASP A 125 25.19 18.65 -17.97
C ASP A 125 24.07 18.90 -19.01
N VAL A 126 22.80 18.68 -18.66
CA VAL A 126 21.64 18.96 -19.54
C VAL A 126 20.74 20.06 -18.96
N PRO A 127 20.02 20.83 -19.79
CA PRO A 127 19.08 21.84 -19.29
C PRO A 127 18.03 21.24 -18.34
N PRO A 128 17.67 21.91 -17.22
CA PRO A 128 16.61 21.45 -16.30
C PRO A 128 15.28 21.15 -16.98
N THR A 129 14.97 21.89 -18.03
CA THR A 129 13.76 21.72 -18.84
C THR A 129 13.77 20.53 -19.78
N SER A 130 14.88 19.76 -19.84
CA SER A 130 14.98 18.63 -20.77
C SER A 130 14.23 17.40 -20.27
N GLU A 131 13.05 17.14 -20.83
CA GLU A 131 12.26 15.94 -20.50
C GLU A 131 12.83 14.64 -21.09
N LYS A 132 13.57 14.73 -22.21
CA LYS A 132 14.14 13.55 -22.89
C LYS A 132 15.32 12.94 -22.14
N ASP A 133 15.96 13.74 -21.27
CA ASP A 133 17.17 13.37 -20.52
C ASP A 133 16.84 12.99 -19.06
N LYS A 134 15.58 12.62 -18.79
CA LYS A 134 15.11 12.09 -17.52
C LYS A 134 15.20 10.57 -17.50
N TYR A 135 15.83 10.06 -16.45
CA TYR A 135 15.97 8.64 -16.17
C TYR A 135 15.23 8.28 -14.89
N VAL A 136 14.87 7.02 -14.72
CA VAL A 136 14.18 6.51 -13.54
C VAL A 136 14.98 5.36 -12.96
N ILE A 137 15.13 5.36 -11.63
CA ILE A 137 15.66 4.22 -10.90
C ILE A 137 14.55 3.19 -10.75
N MET A 138 14.78 2.00 -11.28
CA MET A 138 14.01 0.80 -10.98
C MET A 138 14.88 -0.17 -10.18
N THR A 139 14.23 -1.09 -9.50
CA THR A 139 14.82 -2.26 -8.86
C THR A 139 14.45 -3.51 -9.64
N VAL A 140 15.35 -4.50 -9.64
CA VAL A 140 15.10 -5.85 -10.12
C VAL A 140 15.36 -6.81 -8.98
N GLN A 141 14.31 -7.47 -8.52
CA GLN A 141 14.36 -8.33 -7.35
C GLN A 141 13.45 -9.58 -7.48
N PRO A 142 13.67 -10.63 -6.68
CA PRO A 142 12.77 -11.77 -6.61
C PRO A 142 11.38 -11.38 -6.09
N ARG A 143 10.34 -11.81 -6.79
CA ARG A 143 8.94 -11.74 -6.35
C ARG A 143 8.35 -13.14 -6.42
N ILE A 144 8.57 -13.91 -5.35
CA ILE A 144 8.06 -15.28 -5.21
C ILE A 144 6.52 -15.33 -5.36
N PRO A 145 5.73 -14.39 -4.83
CA PRO A 145 4.28 -14.38 -5.09
C PRO A 145 3.91 -14.26 -6.58
N ALA A 146 4.76 -13.64 -7.39
CA ALA A 146 4.60 -13.55 -8.84
C ALA A 146 5.31 -14.69 -9.61
N GLY A 147 5.93 -15.64 -8.91
CA GLY A 147 6.61 -16.80 -9.50
C GLY A 147 7.90 -16.46 -10.25
N THR A 148 8.58 -15.35 -9.92
CA THR A 148 9.81 -14.95 -10.62
C THR A 148 10.92 -14.53 -9.66
N LEU A 149 12.17 -14.77 -10.08
CA LEU A 149 13.37 -14.30 -9.39
C LEU A 149 13.89 -12.94 -9.93
N LYS A 150 13.24 -12.41 -10.97
CA LYS A 150 13.60 -11.15 -11.61
C LYS A 150 12.33 -10.41 -11.97
N PHE A 151 11.93 -9.46 -11.14
CA PHE A 151 10.79 -8.59 -11.34
C PHE A 151 11.26 -7.14 -11.34
N ALA A 152 11.01 -6.43 -12.44
CA ALA A 152 11.37 -5.02 -12.58
C ALA A 152 10.23 -4.15 -12.06
N GLU A 153 10.54 -3.27 -11.12
CA GLU A 153 9.58 -2.40 -10.44
C GLU A 153 10.26 -1.13 -9.95
N ILE A 154 9.51 -0.10 -9.60
CA ILE A 154 10.05 1.05 -8.88
C ILE A 154 10.38 0.69 -7.42
N PRO A 155 11.34 1.38 -6.79
CA PRO A 155 11.65 1.19 -5.38
C PRO A 155 10.41 1.32 -4.49
N ALA A 156 10.29 0.43 -3.51
CA ALA A 156 9.13 0.36 -2.64
C ALA A 156 9.43 -0.41 -1.35
N GLY A 157 8.76 -0.02 -0.27
CA GLY A 157 9.00 -0.63 1.03
C GLY A 157 7.82 -0.58 1.97
N MET A 158 7.89 -1.34 3.05
CA MET A 158 6.78 -1.47 4.00
C MET A 158 6.77 -0.28 4.95
N LEU A 159 5.58 0.18 5.32
CA LEU A 159 5.48 1.19 6.36
C LEU A 159 5.82 0.57 7.73
N ASP A 160 6.71 1.23 8.47
CA ASP A 160 6.98 0.89 9.86
C ASP A 160 6.03 1.62 10.82
N ASP A 161 5.97 1.14 12.07
CA ASP A 161 5.09 1.65 13.11
C ASP A 161 5.50 3.04 13.64
N SER A 162 6.55 3.68 13.08
CA SER A 162 7.30 4.73 13.77
C SER A 162 7.40 6.09 13.06
N GLY A 163 6.80 6.27 11.88
CA GLY A 163 7.05 7.48 11.07
C GLY A 163 5.89 8.03 10.23
N THR A 164 6.15 9.18 9.60
CA THR A 164 5.33 9.70 8.49
C THR A 164 5.58 8.87 7.23
N PHE A 165 4.62 8.84 6.30
CA PHE A 165 4.81 8.14 5.02
C PHE A 165 6.09 8.59 4.28
N ALA A 166 6.42 9.89 4.34
CA ALA A 166 7.63 10.45 3.77
C ALA A 166 8.91 9.94 4.48
N GLY A 167 8.87 9.74 5.80
CA GLY A 167 9.99 9.17 6.54
C GLY A 167 10.26 7.71 6.21
N GLY A 168 9.19 6.91 6.09
CA GLY A 168 9.28 5.54 5.57
C GLY A 168 9.87 5.53 4.16
N ALA A 169 9.32 6.33 3.25
CA ALA A 169 9.83 6.47 1.89
C ALA A 169 11.32 6.84 1.83
N ALA A 170 11.77 7.85 2.59
CA ALA A 170 13.17 8.26 2.62
C ALA A 170 14.13 7.15 3.09
N LYS A 171 13.71 6.38 4.10
CA LYS A 171 14.48 5.23 4.61
C LYS A 171 14.58 4.13 3.56
N GLU A 172 13.47 3.77 2.94
CA GLU A 172 13.40 2.72 1.91
C GLU A 172 14.24 3.07 0.67
N ILE A 173 14.22 4.34 0.25
CA ILE A 173 15.10 4.85 -0.82
C ILE A 173 16.57 4.59 -0.48
N HIS A 174 16.97 4.89 0.76
CA HIS A 174 18.36 4.72 1.18
C HIS A 174 18.76 3.24 1.17
N GLU A 175 17.90 2.37 1.69
CA GLU A 175 18.16 0.93 1.76
C GLU A 175 18.21 0.28 0.36
N GLU A 176 17.28 0.62 -0.53
CA GLU A 176 17.20 0.02 -1.87
C GLU A 176 18.14 0.66 -2.90
N THR A 177 18.47 1.94 -2.78
CA THR A 177 19.24 2.68 -3.81
C THR A 177 20.58 3.23 -3.34
N GLY A 178 20.78 3.37 -2.03
CA GLY A 178 21.92 4.06 -1.44
C GLY A 178 21.84 5.59 -1.50
N LEU A 179 20.77 6.17 -2.04
CA LEU A 179 20.55 7.61 -2.08
C LEU A 179 20.05 8.11 -0.73
N SER A 180 20.61 9.22 -0.25
CA SER A 180 20.05 9.94 0.90
C SER A 180 19.19 11.07 0.38
N ILE A 181 17.88 10.95 0.58
CA ILE A 181 16.89 11.94 0.13
C ILE A 181 16.21 12.54 1.36
N PRO A 182 16.32 13.86 1.58
CA PRO A 182 15.57 14.58 2.61
C PRO A 182 14.05 14.39 2.42
N GLN A 183 13.31 14.25 3.52
CA GLN A 183 11.86 14.01 3.48
C GLN A 183 11.08 15.14 2.79
N ASP A 184 11.57 16.37 2.89
CA ASP A 184 10.99 17.57 2.27
C ASP A 184 11.22 17.64 0.75
N GLU A 185 12.11 16.83 0.19
CA GLU A 185 12.25 16.64 -1.26
C GLU A 185 11.25 15.62 -1.84
N LEU A 186 10.46 14.95 -1.00
CA LEU A 186 9.48 13.95 -1.42
C LEU A 186 8.10 14.58 -1.64
N ILE A 187 7.58 14.42 -2.85
CA ILE A 187 6.24 14.91 -3.22
C ILE A 187 5.26 13.73 -3.20
N ASP A 188 4.27 13.74 -2.31
CA ASP A 188 3.19 12.74 -2.29
C ASP A 188 2.22 12.96 -3.47
N MET A 189 2.43 12.24 -4.56
CA MET A 189 1.63 12.36 -5.77
C MET A 189 0.20 11.87 -5.57
N THR A 190 0.00 10.87 -4.72
CA THR A 190 -1.33 10.34 -4.38
C THR A 190 -2.18 11.35 -3.60
N ALA A 191 -1.59 12.01 -2.61
CA ALA A 191 -2.24 13.09 -1.87
C ALA A 191 -2.49 14.32 -2.76
N LEU A 192 -1.54 14.67 -3.63
CA LEU A 192 -1.76 15.73 -4.63
C LEU A 192 -2.94 15.39 -5.52
N ALA A 193 -2.95 14.23 -6.19
CA ALA A 193 -4.03 13.84 -7.09
C ALA A 193 -5.40 13.85 -6.40
N SER A 194 -5.49 13.31 -5.18
CA SER A 194 -6.70 13.36 -4.36
C SER A 194 -7.21 14.80 -4.13
N ALA A 195 -6.31 15.75 -3.92
CA ALA A 195 -6.68 17.17 -3.79
C ALA A 195 -7.16 17.80 -5.12
N SER A 196 -6.63 17.39 -6.29
CA SER A 196 -7.12 17.87 -7.60
C SER A 196 -8.56 17.42 -7.85
N SER A 197 -8.89 16.17 -7.55
CA SER A 197 -10.22 15.60 -7.77
C SER A 197 -11.33 16.34 -7.00
N ARG A 198 -11.03 16.83 -5.79
CA ARG A 198 -11.97 17.61 -4.97
C ARG A 198 -12.29 18.99 -5.57
N VAL A 199 -11.41 19.54 -6.40
CA VAL A 199 -11.63 20.84 -7.07
C VAL A 199 -12.49 20.68 -8.32
N THR A 200 -12.33 19.58 -9.06
CA THR A 200 -13.03 19.37 -10.35
C THR A 200 -14.41 18.73 -10.20
N SER A 201 -14.66 18.01 -9.10
CA SER A 201 -15.94 17.36 -8.81
C SER A 201 -16.36 17.62 -7.36
N PRO A 202 -16.90 18.80 -7.00
CA PRO A 202 -17.39 19.06 -5.64
C PRO A 202 -18.61 18.19 -5.25
N SER A 203 -19.22 17.49 -6.23
CA SER A 203 -20.31 16.52 -6.03
C SER A 203 -19.85 15.06 -5.96
N SER A 204 -18.54 14.76 -6.06
CA SER A 204 -18.05 13.48 -5.55
C SER A 204 -18.13 13.61 -4.03
N SER A 205 -19.27 13.15 -3.52
CA SER A 205 -19.54 12.70 -2.17
C SER A 205 -18.28 12.50 -1.32
N VAL A 206 -18.43 12.81 -0.04
CA VAL A 206 -17.51 12.56 1.08
C VAL A 206 -17.17 11.05 1.24
N GLU A 207 -17.54 10.20 0.27
CA GLU A 207 -17.72 8.74 0.31
C GLU A 207 -16.45 7.92 0.56
N ASP A 208 -15.24 8.50 0.48
CA ASP A 208 -13.99 7.73 0.68
C ASP A 208 -13.00 8.36 1.67
N ASP A 209 -13.41 9.32 2.52
CA ASP A 209 -12.47 9.99 3.47
C ASP A 209 -11.91 9.03 4.55
N TYR A 210 -12.41 7.79 4.59
CA TYR A 210 -11.91 6.72 5.46
C TYR A 210 -10.90 5.77 4.80
N LEU A 211 -10.69 5.86 3.49
CA LEU A 211 -9.62 5.15 2.79
C LEU A 211 -8.35 5.99 2.77
N GLN A 212 -7.21 5.33 2.60
CA GLN A 212 -5.93 6.01 2.49
C GLN A 212 -5.82 6.68 1.12
N LYS A 213 -5.20 7.86 1.06
CA LYS A 213 -4.88 8.55 -0.20
C LYS A 213 -3.73 7.83 -0.88
N ALA A 214 -4.04 6.73 -1.56
CA ALA A 214 -3.06 5.75 -1.98
C ALA A 214 -3.60 4.90 -3.14
N VAL A 215 -2.70 4.19 -3.81
CA VAL A 215 -3.07 3.17 -4.81
C VAL A 215 -3.35 1.85 -4.11
N TYR A 216 -4.47 1.22 -4.43
CA TYR A 216 -4.81 -0.12 -3.95
C TYR A 216 -4.55 -1.13 -5.08
N PRO A 217 -3.49 -1.96 -5.01
CA PRO A 217 -3.10 -2.81 -6.13
C PRO A 217 -4.02 -4.01 -6.34
N SER A 218 -4.64 -4.53 -5.27
CA SER A 218 -5.55 -5.68 -5.34
C SER A 218 -6.60 -5.65 -4.21
N PRO A 219 -7.52 -4.66 -4.22
CA PRO A 219 -8.49 -4.46 -3.14
C PRO A 219 -9.52 -5.59 -2.99
N GLY A 220 -9.58 -6.53 -3.95
CA GLY A 220 -10.44 -7.72 -3.86
C GLY A 220 -9.90 -8.82 -2.94
N GLY A 221 -8.67 -8.72 -2.44
CA GLY A 221 -8.07 -9.76 -1.59
C GLY A 221 -6.95 -9.32 -0.66
N SER A 222 -6.53 -8.05 -0.72
CA SER A 222 -5.47 -7.47 0.12
C SER A 222 -5.92 -6.12 0.68
N ASP A 223 -5.52 -5.80 1.91
CA ASP A 223 -5.71 -4.47 2.50
C ASP A 223 -4.62 -3.46 2.09
N GLU A 224 -3.63 -3.91 1.32
CA GLU A 224 -2.51 -3.06 0.93
C GLU A 224 -2.96 -1.78 0.24
N PHE A 225 -2.40 -0.68 0.71
CA PHE A 225 -2.46 0.63 0.10
C PHE A 225 -1.04 1.16 -0.05
N ILE A 226 -0.79 1.88 -1.15
CA ILE A 226 0.53 2.36 -1.55
C ILE A 226 0.46 3.86 -1.86
N PRO A 227 0.80 4.77 -0.92
CA PRO A 227 1.10 6.15 -1.27
C PRO A 227 2.29 6.18 -2.22
N VAL A 228 2.20 7.02 -3.25
CA VAL A 228 3.21 7.10 -4.31
C VAL A 228 3.87 8.46 -4.24
N PHE A 229 5.18 8.45 -4.04
CA PHE A 229 5.97 9.66 -3.91
C PHE A 229 6.86 9.87 -5.14
N LEU A 230 7.12 11.14 -5.44
CA LEU A 230 8.05 11.58 -6.46
C LEU A 230 9.26 12.22 -5.80
N CYS A 231 10.45 11.88 -6.30
CA CYS A 231 11.67 12.63 -6.06
C CYS A 231 12.37 12.90 -7.39
N GLN A 232 12.83 14.12 -7.60
CA GLN A 232 13.60 14.51 -8.79
C GLN A 232 14.98 14.99 -8.34
N LYS A 233 16.05 14.31 -8.77
CA LYS A 233 17.42 14.67 -8.45
C LYS A 233 18.21 15.03 -9.69
N ARG A 234 19.06 16.05 -9.54
CA ARG A 234 20.14 16.34 -10.47
C ARG A 234 21.46 15.84 -9.90
N MET A 235 22.25 15.19 -10.72
CA MET A 235 23.56 14.66 -10.33
C MET A 235 24.47 14.43 -11.54
N PRO A 236 25.78 14.21 -11.36
CA PRO A 236 26.69 14.01 -12.48
C PRO A 236 26.32 12.77 -13.30
N ARG A 237 26.37 12.90 -14.64
CA ARG A 237 26.11 11.79 -15.59
C ARG A 237 26.79 10.48 -15.21
N LYS A 238 28.07 10.57 -14.84
CA LYS A 238 28.89 9.42 -14.45
C LYS A 238 28.33 8.68 -13.23
N GLU A 239 27.71 9.38 -12.29
CA GLU A 239 27.09 8.75 -11.12
C GLU A 239 25.78 8.05 -11.49
N ILE A 240 24.97 8.65 -12.37
CA ILE A 240 23.76 8.01 -12.92
C ILE A 240 24.14 6.72 -13.66
N GLU A 241 25.16 6.78 -14.52
CA GLU A 241 25.65 5.62 -15.27
C GLU A 241 26.21 4.53 -14.34
N ALA A 242 26.92 4.92 -13.28
CA ALA A 242 27.48 3.99 -12.30
C ALA A 242 26.43 3.26 -11.45
N MET A 243 25.17 3.74 -11.40
CA MET A 243 24.09 3.03 -10.71
C MET A 243 23.61 1.80 -11.48
N GLN A 244 23.76 1.76 -12.81
CA GLN A 244 23.25 0.67 -13.63
C GLN A 244 23.86 -0.68 -13.20
N GLY A 245 23.01 -1.64 -12.84
CA GLY A 245 23.44 -2.98 -12.43
C GLY A 245 24.06 -3.06 -11.04
N ARG A 246 24.08 -1.96 -10.27
CA ARG A 246 24.60 -1.96 -8.90
C ARG A 246 23.74 -2.87 -8.01
N LEU A 247 24.41 -3.68 -7.19
CA LEU A 247 23.75 -4.51 -6.18
C LEU A 247 23.53 -3.70 -4.89
N THR A 248 22.30 -3.74 -4.39
CA THR A 248 21.81 -2.99 -3.22
C THR A 248 20.89 -3.90 -2.38
N GLY A 249 20.25 -3.34 -1.36
CA GLY A 249 19.38 -4.06 -0.43
C GLY A 249 20.08 -4.56 0.84
N ASN A 250 19.29 -4.82 1.87
CA ASN A 250 19.83 -5.23 3.17
C ASN A 250 20.20 -6.72 3.16
N ARG A 251 21.51 -7.02 3.20
CA ARG A 251 22.03 -8.41 3.20
C ARG A 251 21.55 -9.22 4.41
N ASN A 252 21.27 -8.57 5.54
CA ASN A 252 20.77 -9.23 6.74
C ASN A 252 19.28 -9.62 6.59
N GLU A 253 18.56 -8.97 5.69
CA GLU A 253 17.13 -9.22 5.41
C GLU A 253 16.92 -10.10 4.17
N ARG A 254 18.00 -10.69 3.63
CA ARG A 254 18.01 -11.59 2.46
C ARG A 254 17.52 -10.93 1.17
N GLU A 255 17.56 -9.60 1.09
CA GLU A 255 17.18 -8.86 -0.10
C GLU A 255 18.31 -8.91 -1.15
N LYS A 256 17.93 -9.20 -2.39
CA LYS A 256 18.83 -9.23 -3.55
C LYS A 256 18.29 -8.28 -4.60
N ILE A 257 18.72 -7.03 -4.50
CA ILE A 257 18.22 -5.96 -5.35
C ILE A 257 19.31 -5.56 -6.34
N THR A 258 18.94 -5.44 -7.61
CA THR A 258 19.80 -4.88 -8.67
C THR A 258 19.16 -3.63 -9.21
N LEU A 259 19.90 -2.52 -9.25
CA LEU A 259 19.41 -1.28 -9.83
C LEU A 259 19.35 -1.37 -11.36
N LYS A 260 18.27 -0.84 -11.93
CA LYS A 260 18.04 -0.73 -13.38
C LYS A 260 17.63 0.70 -13.68
N ILE A 261 18.46 1.41 -14.40
CA ILE A 261 18.22 2.78 -14.83
C ILE A 261 17.57 2.74 -16.21
N VAL A 262 16.39 3.35 -16.35
CA VAL A 262 15.63 3.39 -17.60
C VAL A 262 15.30 4.84 -17.97
N ARG A 263 15.06 5.12 -19.25
CA ARG A 263 14.53 6.44 -19.63
C ARG A 263 13.10 6.57 -19.10
N LEU A 264 12.73 7.74 -18.60
CA LEU A 264 11.38 8.01 -18.10
C LEU A 264 10.30 7.71 -19.16
N ALA A 265 10.58 8.02 -20.44
CA ALA A 265 9.68 7.75 -21.57
C ALA A 265 9.44 6.25 -21.83
N ASP A 266 10.33 5.37 -21.34
CA ASP A 266 10.23 3.92 -21.51
C ASP A 266 9.78 3.22 -20.21
N LEU A 267 9.62 3.94 -19.09
CA LEU A 267 9.26 3.37 -17.78
C LEU A 267 8.02 2.48 -17.85
N TRP A 268 6.95 2.94 -18.49
CA TRP A 268 5.70 2.19 -18.60
C TRP A 268 5.82 0.89 -19.42
N LYS A 269 6.83 0.78 -20.28
CA LYS A 269 7.16 -0.44 -21.03
C LYS A 269 8.01 -1.39 -20.18
N GLU A 270 9.04 -0.83 -19.55
CA GLU A 270 10.01 -1.58 -18.75
C GLU A 270 9.43 -2.11 -17.44
N GLY A 271 8.47 -1.39 -16.85
CA GLY A 271 7.75 -1.73 -15.63
C GLY A 271 6.30 -2.16 -15.87
N LEU A 272 5.93 -2.55 -17.10
CA LEU A 272 4.56 -2.88 -17.49
C LEU A 272 3.86 -3.89 -16.57
N ARG A 273 4.62 -4.79 -15.96
CA ARG A 273 4.09 -5.86 -15.09
C ARG A 273 3.82 -5.40 -13.67
N ASP A 274 4.33 -4.23 -13.28
CA ASP A 274 4.27 -3.73 -11.93
C ASP A 274 3.21 -2.62 -11.79
N GLY A 275 2.13 -2.91 -11.05
CA GLY A 275 1.00 -2.00 -10.91
C GLY A 275 1.39 -0.64 -10.31
N LYS A 276 2.25 -0.63 -9.28
CA LYS A 276 2.71 0.64 -8.66
C LYS A 276 3.59 1.45 -9.60
N THR A 277 4.42 0.82 -10.44
CA THR A 277 5.18 1.53 -11.48
C THR A 277 4.26 2.24 -12.47
N LEU A 278 3.24 1.55 -12.98
CA LEU A 278 2.28 2.15 -13.90
C LEU A 278 1.46 3.26 -13.25
N ALA A 279 1.04 3.06 -11.99
CA ALA A 279 0.33 4.08 -11.23
C ALA A 279 1.20 5.33 -11.01
N ALA A 280 2.47 5.16 -10.63
CA ALA A 280 3.41 6.25 -10.46
C ALA A 280 3.65 7.03 -11.75
N TRP A 281 3.83 6.33 -12.87
CA TRP A 281 3.97 6.95 -14.18
C TRP A 281 2.71 7.73 -14.58
N ALA A 282 1.52 7.16 -14.38
CA ALA A 282 0.26 7.82 -14.70
C ALA A 282 0.01 9.06 -13.82
N LEU A 283 0.27 8.97 -12.51
CA LEU A 283 0.17 10.09 -11.58
C LEU A 283 1.14 11.22 -11.97
N TYR A 284 2.39 10.90 -12.27
CA TYR A 284 3.38 11.87 -12.74
C TYR A 284 2.92 12.55 -14.04
N GLU A 285 2.49 11.78 -15.04
CA GLU A 285 2.02 12.34 -16.31
C GLU A 285 0.78 13.22 -16.13
N GLY A 286 -0.19 12.81 -15.29
CA GLY A 286 -1.39 13.58 -15.01
C GLY A 286 -1.09 14.89 -14.29
N LEU A 287 -0.37 14.82 -13.16
CA LEU A 287 -0.02 15.99 -12.37
C LEU A 287 0.85 16.99 -13.15
N ARG A 288 1.79 16.51 -13.97
CA ARG A 288 2.61 17.36 -14.83
C ARG A 288 1.78 18.07 -15.90
N LYS A 289 0.82 17.37 -16.53
CA LYS A 289 -0.09 17.99 -17.52
C LYS A 289 -0.98 19.06 -16.90
N GLU A 290 -1.32 18.91 -15.61
CA GLU A 290 -2.03 19.93 -14.83
C GLU A 290 -1.10 21.05 -14.28
N GLY A 291 0.22 20.97 -14.49
CA GLY A 291 1.18 21.95 -13.97
C GLY A 291 1.34 21.94 -12.45
N ARG A 292 1.10 20.79 -11.81
CA ARG A 292 1.13 20.64 -10.35
C ARG A 292 2.45 20.11 -9.79
N ILE A 293 3.34 19.65 -10.67
CA ILE A 293 4.71 19.19 -10.43
C ILE A 293 5.62 19.56 -11.59
#